data_AF-A0AAN4W5I2-F1
#
_entry.id   AF-A0AAN4W5I2-F1
#
_cell.length_a   1.000
_cell.length_b   1.000
_cell.length_c   1.000
_cell.angle_alpha   90.00
_cell.angle_beta   90.00
_cell.angle_gamma   90.00
#
_symmetry.space_group_name_H-M   'P 1'
#
loop_
_entity.id
_entity.type
_entity.pdbx_description
1 polymer ?
#
loop_
_entity_poly.entity_id
_entity_poly.type
_entity_poly.pdbx_seq_one_letter_code
_entity_poly.pdbx_strand_id
1 'polypeptide(L)' 'MRVKIAEYIQAELGLEPKPTHQVLRQLGMTKTRWTRIINNTAVDITYSEVKLISDWLKVHPEVIFEFQPAVD' A
#
# COMPACT_ATOMS: atom_id res chain seq x y z
N MET A 1 -1.59 9.34 16.13
CA MET A 1 -1.66 9.78 14.72
C MET A 1 -1.35 8.55 13.87
N ARG A 2 -2.26 8.07 13.02
CA ARG A 2 -1.94 6.92 12.14
C ARG A 2 -0.96 7.41 11.07
N VAL A 3 0.25 6.86 11.02
CA VAL A 3 1.21 7.14 9.95
C VAL A 3 0.67 6.54 8.66
N LYS A 4 0.67 7.32 7.57
CA LYS A 4 0.29 6.78 6.26
C LYS A 4 1.45 5.93 5.73
N ILE A 5 1.14 4.77 5.15
CA ILE A 5 2.13 3.94 4.46
C ILE A 5 2.85 4.78 3.39
N ALA A 6 2.13 5.65 2.70
CA ALA A 6 2.71 6.55 1.71
C ALA A 6 3.76 7.53 2.29
N GLU A 7 3.53 8.05 3.50
CA GLU A 7 4.47 8.98 4.16
C GLU A 7 5.75 8.23 4.57
N TYR A 8 5.62 7.02 5.12
CA TYR A 8 6.77 6.17 5.44
C TYR A 8 7.58 5.80 4.19
N ILE A 9 6.91 5.31 3.14
CA ILE A 9 7.57 4.89 1.90
C ILE A 9 8.29 6.06 1.22
N GLN A 10 7.72 7.27 1.28
CA GLN A 10 8.37 8.45 0.74
C GLN A 10 9.56 8.91 1.60
N ALA A 11 9.40 8.93 2.93
CA ALA A 11 10.44 9.42 3.84
C ALA A 11 11.64 8.46 3.97
N GLU A 12 11.37 7.16 4.13
CA GLU A 12 12.40 6.16 4.44
C GLU A 12 12.98 5.52 3.18
N LEU A 13 12.18 5.37 2.12
CA LEU A 13 12.58 4.66 0.91
C LEU A 13 12.76 5.57 -0.31
N GLY A 14 12.37 6.85 -0.22
CA GLY A 14 12.45 7.80 -1.33
C GLY A 14 11.54 7.45 -2.51
N LEU A 15 10.53 6.61 -2.29
CA LEU A 15 9.62 6.13 -3.34
C LEU A 15 8.32 6.95 -3.35
N GLU A 16 7.77 7.17 -4.54
CA GLU A 16 6.47 7.83 -4.71
C GLU A 16 5.37 6.80 -5.04
N PRO A 17 4.50 6.43 -4.08
CA PRO A 17 3.45 5.41 -4.27
C PRO A 17 2.24 5.98 -5.04
N LYS A 18 2.49 6.57 -6.21
CA LYS A 18 1.48 7.11 -7.12
C LYS A 18 1.50 6.32 -8.44
N PRO A 19 0.84 5.16 -8.49
CA PRO A 19 0.76 4.37 -9.71
C PRO A 19 -0.07 5.10 -10.77
N THR A 20 0.30 4.88 -12.04
CA THR A 20 -0.53 5.32 -13.17
C THR A 20 -1.81 4.47 -13.26
N HIS A 21 -2.80 4.94 -14.02
CA HIS A 21 -4.01 4.14 -14.29
C HIS A 21 -3.70 2.80 -14.97
N GLN A 22 -2.66 2.74 -15.80
CA GLN A 22 -2.21 1.51 -16.44
C GLN A 22 -1.65 0.52 -15.42
N VAL A 23 -0.83 0.99 -14.48
CA VAL A 23 -0.30 0.15 -13.39
C VAL A 23 -1.44 -0.38 -12.53
N LEU A 24 -2.38 0.48 -12.13
CA LEU A 24 -3.56 0.05 -11.35
C LEU A 24 -4.35 -1.05 -12.07
N ARG A 25 -4.51 -0.94 -13.40
CA ARG A 25 -5.15 -1.96 -14.22
C ARG A 25 -4.35 -3.27 -14.25
N GLN A 26 -3.03 -3.22 -14.34
CA GLN A 26 -2.15 -4.40 -14.28
C GLN A 26 -2.22 -5.10 -12.92
N LEU A 27 -2.32 -4.32 -11.83
CA LEU A 27 -2.50 -4.84 -10.48
C LEU A 27 -3.93 -5.32 -10.19
N GLY A 28 -4.87 -5.17 -11.13
CA GLY A 28 -6.28 -5.50 -10.92
C GLY A 28 -6.95 -4.66 -9.81
N MET A 29 -6.44 -3.46 -9.53
CA MET A 29 -6.83 -2.65 -8.38
C MET A 29 -7.47 -1.32 -8.81
N THR A 30 -8.49 -0.88 -8.10
CA THR A 30 -9.07 0.47 -8.33
C THR A 30 -8.22 1.54 -7.66
N LYS A 31 -8.25 2.76 -8.20
CA LYS A 31 -7.60 3.94 -7.58
C LYS A 31 -8.08 4.15 -6.14
N THR A 32 -9.37 3.95 -5.89
CA THR A 32 -9.97 4.08 -4.55
C THR A 32 -9.40 3.05 -3.58
N ARG A 33 -9.30 1.78 -4.01
CA ARG A 33 -8.73 0.71 -3.16
C ARG A 33 -7.26 0.99 -2.87
N TRP A 34 -6.47 1.32 -3.89
CA TRP A 34 -5.07 1.74 -3.73
C TRP A 34 -4.94 2.85 -2.68
N THR A 35 -5.67 3.94 -2.89
CA THR A 35 -5.61 5.13 -2.02
C THR A 35 -5.96 4.79 -0.58
N ARG A 36 -6.96 3.91 -0.35
CA ARG A 36 -7.32 3.48 1.00
C ARG A 36 -6.19 2.67 1.66
N ILE A 37 -5.53 1.78 0.91
CA ILE A 37 -4.42 0.97 1.40
C ILE A 37 -3.23 1.86 1.77
N ILE A 38 -2.73 2.68 0.83
CA ILE A 38 -1.54 3.52 1.07
C ILE A 38 -1.75 4.59 2.16
N ASN A 39 -3.01 4.97 2.44
CA ASN A 39 -3.36 5.88 3.52
C ASN A 39 -3.70 5.16 4.83
N ASN A 40 -3.55 3.83 4.89
CA ASN A 40 -3.87 3.01 6.07
C ASN A 40 -5.33 3.18 6.59
N THR A 41 -6.27 3.20 5.65
CA THR A 41 -7.72 3.33 5.90
C THR A 41 -8.54 2.20 5.28
N ALA A 42 -7.89 1.26 4.58
CA ALA A 42 -8.55 0.07 4.08
C ALA A 42 -8.80 -0.92 5.22
N VAL A 43 -10.02 -1.44 5.28
CA VAL A 43 -10.39 -2.60 6.09
C VAL A 43 -10.19 -3.86 5.24
N ASP A 44 -9.81 -4.96 5.87
CA ASP A 44 -9.62 -6.29 5.26
C ASP A 44 -8.68 -6.26 4.05
N ILE A 45 -7.43 -5.83 4.24
CA ILE A 45 -6.42 -5.92 3.17
C ILE A 45 -6.01 -7.38 3.02
N THR A 46 -6.10 -7.92 1.81
CA THR A 46 -5.70 -9.30 1.56
C THR A 46 -4.19 -9.40 1.37
N TYR A 47 -3.61 -10.56 1.71
CA TYR A 47 -2.19 -10.83 1.43
C TYR A 47 -1.85 -10.66 -0.05
N SER A 48 -2.76 -11.01 -0.96
CA SER A 48 -2.58 -10.81 -2.40
C SER A 48 -2.43 -9.33 -2.78
N GLU A 49 -3.25 -8.44 -2.19
CA GLU A 49 -3.13 -7.00 -2.42
C GLU A 49 -1.82 -6.45 -1.85
N VAL A 50 -1.44 -6.89 -0.65
CA VAL A 50 -0.16 -6.51 -0.05
C VAL A 50 1.00 -6.95 -0.94
N LYS A 51 0.98 -8.19 -1.42
CA LYS A 51 2.00 -8.73 -2.33
C LYS A 51 2.10 -7.91 -3.63
N LEU A 52 0.97 -7.62 -4.27
CA LEU A 52 0.94 -6.83 -5.51
C LEU A 52 1.52 -5.42 -5.32
N ILE A 53 1.17 -4.76 -4.21
CA ILE A 53 1.67 -3.42 -3.90
C ILE A 53 3.16 -3.46 -3.56
N SER A 54 3.59 -4.41 -2.73
CA SER A 54 4.98 -4.56 -2.31
C SER A 54 5.90 -4.94 -3.47
N ASP A 55 5.47 -5.86 -4.35
CA ASP A 55 6.19 -6.22 -5.58
C ASP A 55 6.36 -5.00 -6.50
N TRP A 56 5.32 -4.19 -6.67
CA TRP A 56 5.39 -2.99 -7.50
C TRP A 56 6.30 -1.91 -6.89
N LEU A 57 6.21 -1.68 -5.58
CA LEU A 57 7.06 -0.73 -4.85
C LEU A 57 8.48 -1.25 -4.64
N LYS A 58 8.74 -2.54 -4.90
CA LYS A 58 10.00 -3.24 -4.61
C LYS A 58 10.38 -3.15 -3.12
N VAL A 59 9.40 -3.35 -2.25
CA VAL A 59 9.57 -3.34 -0.79
C VAL A 59 9.16 -4.68 -0.18
N HIS A 60 9.54 -4.94 1.06
CA HIS A 60 9.09 -6.14 1.75
C HIS A 60 7.59 -6.02 2.11
N PRO A 61 6.78 -7.09 1.97
CA PRO A 61 5.35 -7.08 2.33
C PRO A 61 5.07 -6.61 3.76
N GLU A 62 6.00 -6.87 4.69
CA GLU A 62 5.92 -6.45 6.09
C GLU A 62 5.79 -4.93 6.25
N VAL A 63 6.39 -4.14 5.36
CA VAL A 63 6.27 -2.67 5.35
C VAL A 63 4.82 -2.22 5.19
N ILE A 64 3.96 -3.03 4.60
CA ILE A 64 2.54 -2.71 4.43
C ILE A 64 1.73 -3.31 5.59
N PHE A 65 2.12 -4.50 6.09
CA PHE A 65 1.47 -5.18 7.22
C PHE A 65 1.70 -4.50 8.56
N GLU A 66 2.89 -3.95 8.82
CA GLU A 66 3.24 -3.25 10.07
C GLU A 66 2.32 -2.06 10.35
N PHE A 67 1.69 -1.52 9.32
CA PHE A 67 0.76 -0.40 9.42
C PHE A 67 -0.69 -0.86 9.56
N GLN A 68 -1.01 -2.14 9.36
CA GLN A 68 -2.35 -2.64 9.66
C GLN A 68 -2.66 -2.39 11.14
N PRO A 69 -3.84 -1.86 11.49
CA PRO A 69 -4.26 -1.90 12.88
C PRO A 69 -4.26 -3.35 13.35
N ALA A 70 -3.65 -3.62 14.51
CA ALA A 70 -3.80 -4.92 15.16
C ALA A 70 -5.31 -5.20 15.25
N VAL A 71 -5.72 -6.33 14.67
CA VAL A 71 -7.08 -6.82 14.84
C VAL A 71 -7.10 -7.42 16.24
N ASP A 72 -7.65 -6.66 17.21
CA ASP A 72 -8.00 -7.19 18.54
C ASP A 72 -9.10 -8.27 18.42
#